data_AF-A0A086Y1I9-F1
#
_entry.id   AF-A0A086Y1I9-F1
#
_cell.length_a   1.000
_cell.length_b   1.000
_cell.length_c   1.000
_cell.angle_alpha   90.00
_cell.angle_beta   90.00
_cell.angle_gamma   90.00
#
_symmetry.space_group_name_H-M   'P 1'
#
loop_
_entity.id
_entity.type
_entity.pdbx_description
1 polymer ?
#
loop_
_entity_poly.entity_id
_entity_poly.type
_entity_poly.pdbx_seq_one_letter_code
_entity_poly.pdbx_strand_id
1 'polypeptide(L)'
;MAQIEMVTGGRGWRWPGAMVALAGIGAGVALLFWGLWVGQFAAPPGHVLDSRDAAEEAALCLQISQEAQARGGGVFLGSYPDEASRFWSARLRAQSRSIAQDLSRGRVRLNAVVAAVRREGAQDWLPGAMEVCSRRALMYGAHFAAFDRG
;
A
#
# COMPACT_ATOMS: atom_id res chain seq x y z
N MET A 1 18.28 -71.42 -34.85
CA MET A 1 17.02 -71.45 -34.07
C MET A 1 17.02 -70.24 -33.16
N ALA A 2 15.91 -69.52 -33.14
CA ALA A 2 15.81 -68.11 -32.76
C ALA A 2 16.07 -67.84 -31.27
N GLN A 3 16.85 -66.78 -30.99
CA GLN A 3 16.80 -66.09 -29.71
C GLN A 3 15.65 -65.09 -29.73
N ILE A 4 14.73 -65.23 -28.78
CA ILE A 4 13.68 -64.24 -28.53
C ILE A 4 14.01 -63.64 -27.17
N GLU A 5 14.85 -62.59 -27.17
CA GLU A 5 15.00 -61.72 -26.01
C GLU A 5 13.78 -60.81 -25.93
N MET A 6 12.91 -61.08 -24.97
CA MET A 6 11.83 -60.18 -24.61
C MET A 6 12.45 -58.95 -23.93
N VAL A 7 12.68 -57.89 -24.70
CA VAL A 7 12.97 -56.55 -24.15
C VAL A 7 11.68 -56.01 -23.53
N THR A 8 11.47 -56.32 -22.26
CA THR A 8 10.44 -55.67 -21.44
C THR A 8 10.84 -54.21 -21.24
N GLY A 9 10.16 -53.32 -21.96
CA GLY A 9 10.29 -51.86 -21.83
C GLY A 9 9.85 -51.38 -20.45
N GLY A 10 10.77 -51.40 -19.48
CA GLY A 10 10.58 -50.80 -18.17
C GLY A 10 10.81 -49.29 -18.20
N ARG A 11 9.83 -48.52 -18.71
CA ARG A 11 9.76 -47.06 -18.45
C ARG A 11 9.31 -46.87 -16.99
N GLY A 12 10.25 -47.06 -16.07
CA GLY A 12 10.06 -46.86 -14.65
C GLY A 12 9.59 -45.44 -14.35
N TRP A 13 8.37 -45.35 -13.84
CA TRP A 13 7.70 -44.25 -13.13
C TRP A 13 8.65 -43.19 -12.50
N ARG A 14 9.13 -42.20 -13.26
CA ARG A 14 9.96 -41.06 -12.75
C ARG A 14 9.12 -39.91 -12.16
N TRP A 15 7.91 -40.18 -11.66
CA TRP A 15 7.01 -39.16 -11.12
C TRP A 15 7.25 -38.70 -9.66
N PRO A 16 8.00 -39.40 -8.77
CA PRO A 16 8.12 -38.91 -7.38
C PRO A 16 8.99 -37.64 -7.30
N GLY A 17 10.01 -37.52 -8.15
CA GLY A 17 10.88 -36.33 -8.16
C GLY A 17 10.18 -35.08 -8.69
N ALA A 18 9.31 -35.22 -9.69
CA ALA A 18 8.57 -34.09 -10.27
C ALA A 18 7.53 -33.53 -9.28
N MET A 19 6.85 -34.40 -8.53
CA MET A 19 5.89 -33.97 -7.50
C MET A 19 6.58 -33.29 -6.31
N VAL A 20 7.73 -33.81 -5.87
CA VAL A 20 8.52 -33.19 -4.78
C VAL A 20 9.08 -31.83 -5.21
N ALA A 21 9.54 -31.69 -6.46
CA ALA A 21 10.01 -30.42 -7.00
C ALA A 21 8.88 -29.38 -7.09
N LEU A 22 7.69 -29.78 -7.55
CA LEU A 22 6.53 -28.89 -7.62
C LEU A 22 6.05 -28.46 -6.23
N ALA A 23 6.06 -29.37 -5.25
CA ALA A 23 5.72 -29.05 -3.86
C ALA A 23 6.73 -28.06 -3.25
N GLY A 24 8.03 -28.23 -3.52
CA GLY A 24 9.07 -27.30 -3.06
C GLY A 24 8.94 -25.90 -3.67
N ILE A 25 8.65 -25.82 -4.98
CA ILE A 25 8.40 -24.53 -5.66
C ILE A 25 7.14 -23.87 -5.11
N GLY A 26 6.05 -24.64 -4.92
CA GLY A 26 4.80 -24.13 -4.34
C GLY A 26 5.00 -23.57 -2.93
N ALA A 27 5.74 -24.27 -2.08
CA ALA A 27 6.08 -23.80 -0.74
C ALA A 27 6.96 -22.54 -0.77
N GLY A 28 7.94 -22.49 -1.67
CA GLY A 28 8.79 -21.31 -1.87
C GLY A 28 7.99 -20.09 -2.32
N VAL A 29 7.09 -20.26 -3.29
CA VAL A 29 6.20 -19.18 -3.77
C VAL A 29 5.24 -18.75 -2.66
N ALA A 30 4.69 -19.68 -1.87
CA ALA A 30 3.82 -19.34 -0.74
C ALA A 30 4.57 -18.56 0.36
N LEU A 31 5.82 -18.93 0.67
CA LEU A 31 6.66 -18.21 1.64
C LEU A 31 7.07 -16.82 1.13
N LEU A 32 7.43 -16.71 -0.15
CA LEU A 32 7.71 -15.42 -0.78
C LEU A 32 6.46 -14.55 -0.85
N PHE A 33 5.31 -15.13 -1.19
CA PHE A 33 4.03 -14.44 -1.19
C PHE A 33 3.63 -14.03 0.22
N TRP A 34 3.83 -14.87 1.24
CA TRP A 34 3.57 -14.52 2.63
C TRP A 34 4.50 -13.43 3.13
N GLY A 35 5.80 -13.53 2.84
CA GLY A 35 6.79 -12.51 3.17
C GLY A 35 6.53 -11.19 2.43
N LEU A 36 6.08 -11.25 1.17
CA LEU A 36 5.66 -10.09 0.41
C LEU A 36 4.36 -9.53 1.00
N TRP A 37 3.33 -10.35 1.24
CA TRP A 37 2.03 -9.97 1.80
C TRP A 37 2.19 -9.29 3.16
N VAL A 38 2.88 -9.93 4.11
CA VAL A 38 3.24 -9.35 5.41
C VAL A 38 4.16 -8.15 5.20
N GLY A 39 5.07 -8.22 4.24
CA GLY A 39 5.91 -7.13 3.79
C GLY A 39 5.15 -5.99 3.13
N GLN A 40 3.89 -6.09 2.71
CA GLN A 40 3.14 -4.92 2.22
C GLN A 40 2.38 -4.24 3.38
N PHE A 41 2.25 -4.97 4.51
CA PHE A 41 1.83 -4.43 5.80
C PHE A 41 3.00 -3.93 6.65
N ALA A 42 4.23 -4.42 6.40
CA ALA A 42 5.45 -4.10 7.15
C ALA A 42 6.52 -3.32 6.35
N ALA A 43 6.56 -3.42 5.02
CA ALA A 43 7.28 -2.48 4.18
C ALA A 43 6.37 -1.27 4.01
N PRO A 44 6.75 -0.12 4.58
CA PRO A 44 6.08 1.11 4.27
C PRO A 44 6.18 1.29 2.75
N PRO A 45 5.14 1.75 2.04
CA PRO A 45 5.40 2.52 0.84
C PRO A 45 6.40 3.60 1.24
N GLY A 46 7.63 3.46 0.74
CA GLY A 46 8.84 3.93 1.38
C GLY A 46 8.74 5.37 1.86
N HIS A 47 9.04 5.56 3.15
CA HIS A 47 9.56 6.80 3.75
C HIS A 47 8.60 7.98 3.98
N VAL A 48 7.35 7.95 3.47
CA VAL A 48 6.50 9.15 3.51
C VAL A 48 5.69 9.29 4.81
N LEU A 49 5.11 8.23 5.39
CA LEU A 49 4.02 8.39 6.40
C LEU A 49 4.16 7.51 7.66
N ASP A 50 5.37 7.33 8.19
CA ASP A 50 5.60 6.52 9.40
C ASP A 50 5.21 7.27 10.70
N SER A 51 3.94 7.66 10.82
CA SER A 51 3.38 8.30 12.01
C SER A 51 3.06 7.26 13.08
N ARG A 52 3.73 7.36 14.23
CA ARG A 52 3.46 6.51 15.41
C ARG A 52 2.16 6.88 16.12
N ASP A 53 1.59 8.04 15.80
CA ASP A 53 0.38 8.59 16.41
C ASP A 53 -0.72 8.72 15.35
N ALA A 54 -1.91 8.21 15.68
CA ALA A 54 -3.06 8.19 14.79
C ALA A 54 -3.60 9.62 14.52
N ALA A 55 -3.45 10.55 15.47
CA ALA A 55 -3.79 11.95 15.27
C ALA A 55 -2.79 12.66 14.33
N GLU A 56 -1.49 12.37 14.45
CA GLU A 56 -0.46 12.88 13.54
C GLU A 56 -0.68 12.35 12.12
N GLU A 57 -1.04 11.07 11.98
CA GLU A 57 -1.41 10.47 10.69
C GLU A 57 -2.57 11.21 10.04
N ALA A 58 -3.65 11.41 10.80
CA ALA A 58 -4.84 12.06 10.30
C ALA A 58 -4.57 13.51 9.90
N ALA A 59 -3.74 14.22 10.66
CA ALA A 59 -3.30 15.57 10.32
C ALA A 59 -2.45 15.60 9.04
N LEU A 60 -1.53 14.66 8.87
CA LEU A 60 -0.66 14.56 7.69
C LEU A 60 -1.47 14.23 6.43
N CYS A 61 -2.33 13.21 6.49
CA CYS A 61 -3.17 12.83 5.35
C CYS A 61 -4.24 13.87 5.00
N LEU A 62 -4.75 14.61 6.00
CA LEU A 62 -5.59 15.78 5.75
C LEU A 62 -4.85 16.83 4.91
N GLN A 63 -3.61 17.16 5.27
CA GLN A 63 -2.84 18.17 4.53
C GLN A 63 -2.47 17.70 3.11
N ILE A 64 -2.17 16.42 2.92
CA ILE A 64 -1.92 15.83 1.60
C ILE A 64 -3.16 15.94 0.71
N SER A 65 -4.34 15.63 1.26
CA SER A 65 -5.61 15.75 0.52
C SER A 65 -5.94 17.20 0.15
N GLN A 66 -5.63 18.17 1.03
CA GLN A 66 -5.80 19.60 0.74
C GLN A 66 -4.82 20.09 -0.32
N GLU A 67 -3.57 19.64 -0.30
CA GLU A 67 -2.58 19.91 -1.34
C GLU A 67 -3.02 19.34 -2.69
N ALA A 68 -3.60 18.14 -2.71
CA ALA A 68 -4.16 17.52 -3.92
C ALA A 68 -5.32 18.34 -4.51
N GLN A 69 -6.23 18.86 -3.67
CA GLN A 69 -7.30 19.77 -4.11
C GLN A 69 -6.72 21.07 -4.68
N ALA A 70 -5.70 21.65 -4.01
CA ALA A 70 -5.08 22.90 -4.46
C ALA A 70 -4.40 22.75 -5.82
N ARG A 71 -3.72 21.61 -6.09
CA ARG A 71 -3.08 21.35 -7.38
C ARG A 71 -4.06 20.91 -8.47
N GLY A 72 -5.19 20.31 -8.10
CA GLY A 72 -6.25 19.88 -9.02
C GLY A 72 -7.12 21.01 -9.57
N GLY A 73 -6.76 22.28 -9.36
CA GLY A 73 -7.51 23.44 -9.86
C GLY A 73 -8.63 23.94 -8.94
N GLY A 74 -8.70 23.46 -7.69
CA GLY A 74 -9.62 23.97 -6.68
C GLY A 74 -10.40 22.88 -5.93
N VAL A 75 -11.24 23.33 -4.98
CA VAL A 75 -12.10 22.44 -4.18
C VAL A 75 -13.31 22.02 -5.00
N PHE A 76 -13.24 20.85 -5.62
CA PHE A 76 -14.41 20.20 -6.24
C PHE A 76 -15.12 19.32 -5.21
N LEU A 77 -16.30 19.75 -4.77
CA LEU A 77 -17.12 19.00 -3.81
C LEU A 77 -17.51 17.63 -4.40
N GLY A 78 -17.32 16.56 -3.62
CA GLY A 78 -17.59 15.18 -4.04
C GLY A 78 -16.51 14.56 -4.95
N SER A 79 -15.36 15.23 -5.09
CA SER A 79 -14.16 14.65 -5.68
C SER A 79 -13.44 13.74 -4.68
N TYR A 80 -12.64 12.81 -5.19
CA TYR A 80 -11.85 11.90 -4.36
C TYR A 80 -10.96 12.64 -3.32
N PRO A 81 -10.24 13.71 -3.67
CA PRO A 81 -9.48 14.49 -2.67
C PRO A 81 -10.36 15.20 -1.63
N ASP A 82 -11.58 15.62 -1.98
CA ASP A 82 -12.53 16.20 -1.03
C ASP A 82 -13.06 15.15 -0.04
N GLU A 83 -13.50 13.98 -0.54
CA GLU A 83 -13.95 12.86 0.29
C GLU A 83 -12.84 12.40 1.26
N ALA A 84 -11.59 12.31 0.78
CA ALA A 84 -10.44 12.03 1.62
C ALA A 84 -10.23 13.09 2.71
N SER A 85 -10.33 14.38 2.36
CA SER A 85 -10.15 15.46 3.34
C SER A 85 -11.23 15.45 4.43
N ARG A 86 -12.47 15.11 4.07
CA ARG A 86 -13.57 14.98 5.03
C ARG A 86 -13.35 13.82 5.98
N PHE A 87 -12.95 12.67 5.46
CA PHE A 87 -12.61 11.51 6.28
C PHE A 87 -11.50 11.81 7.28
N TRP A 88 -10.38 12.36 6.80
CA TRP A 88 -9.23 12.64 7.65
C TRP A 88 -9.48 13.77 8.66
N SER A 89 -10.26 14.78 8.30
CA SER A 89 -10.67 15.81 9.25
C SER A 89 -11.59 15.27 10.35
N ALA A 90 -12.52 14.38 10.01
CA ALA A 90 -13.39 13.73 11.00
C ALA A 90 -12.57 12.83 11.94
N ARG A 91 -11.65 12.04 11.38
CA ARG A 91 -10.76 11.17 12.16
C ARG A 91 -9.83 11.96 13.07
N LEU A 92 -9.26 13.06 12.57
CA LEU A 92 -8.42 13.95 13.37
C LEU A 92 -9.23 14.49 14.56
N ARG A 93 -10.44 15.00 14.34
CA ARG A 93 -11.31 15.49 15.43
C ARG A 93 -11.63 14.41 16.47
N ALA A 94 -11.78 13.15 16.04
CA ALA A 94 -12.09 12.05 16.94
C ALA A 94 -10.91 11.60 17.79
N GLN A 95 -9.66 11.76 17.31
CA GLN A 95 -8.46 11.20 17.93
C GLN A 95 -7.57 12.24 18.59
N SER A 96 -7.65 13.49 18.13
CA SER A 96 -6.83 14.58 18.62
C SER A 96 -7.27 15.05 20.00
N ARG A 97 -6.29 15.20 20.91
CA ARG A 97 -6.47 15.99 22.14
C ARG A 97 -6.30 17.48 21.92
N SER A 98 -5.51 17.87 20.90
CA SER A 98 -5.28 19.27 20.52
C SER A 98 -5.08 19.38 19.01
N ILE A 99 -6.14 19.81 18.30
CA ILE A 99 -6.17 19.78 16.83
C ILE A 99 -5.06 20.66 16.26
N ALA A 100 -4.83 21.82 16.86
CA ALA A 100 -3.78 22.74 16.42
C ALA A 100 -2.38 22.13 16.58
N GLN A 101 -2.14 21.41 17.68
CA GLN A 101 -0.85 20.75 17.92
C GLN A 101 -0.62 19.63 16.90
N ASP A 102 -1.62 18.78 16.68
CA ASP A 102 -1.49 17.65 15.76
C ASP A 102 -1.39 18.11 14.30
N LEU A 103 -2.09 19.18 13.91
CA LEU A 103 -1.89 19.84 12.61
C LEU A 103 -0.48 20.39 12.43
N SER A 104 0.09 21.04 13.46
CA SER A 104 1.46 21.54 13.37
C SER A 104 2.49 20.41 13.22
N ARG A 105 2.32 19.30 13.95
CA ARG A 105 3.15 18.09 13.81
C ARG A 105 3.01 17.48 12.42
N GLY A 106 1.78 17.33 11.94
CA GLY A 106 1.50 16.88 10.58
C GLY A 106 2.17 17.76 9.53
N ARG A 107 2.20 19.09 9.73
CA ARG A 107 2.85 20.03 8.81
C ARG A 107 4.36 19.91 8.81
N VAL A 108 4.98 19.78 9.98
CA VAL A 108 6.42 19.52 10.10
C VAL A 108 6.77 18.24 9.36
N ARG A 109 5.96 17.19 9.50
CA ARG A 109 6.19 15.92 8.82
C ARG A 109 6.01 16.02 7.32
N LEU A 110 4.96 16.69 6.85
CA LEU A 110 4.77 16.95 5.42
C LEU A 110 5.98 17.65 4.82
N ASN A 111 6.53 18.66 5.50
CA ASN A 111 7.73 19.35 5.04
C ASN A 111 8.94 18.42 4.96
N ALA A 112 9.11 17.52 5.94
CA ALA A 112 10.20 16.53 5.93
C ALA A 112 10.06 15.55 4.75
N VAL A 113 8.85 15.09 4.47
CA VAL A 113 8.52 14.23 3.32
C VAL A 113 8.85 14.94 2.01
N VAL A 114 8.33 16.15 1.82
CA VAL A 114 8.56 16.91 0.58
C VAL A 114 10.05 17.19 0.39
N ALA A 115 10.78 17.48 1.47
CA ALA A 115 12.22 17.67 1.42
C ALA A 115 12.97 16.37 1.02
N ALA A 116 12.55 15.21 1.54
CA ALA A 116 13.15 13.92 1.18
C ALA A 116 12.92 13.60 -0.30
N VAL A 117 11.67 13.68 -0.77
CA VAL A 117 11.29 13.47 -2.17
C VAL A 117 12.09 14.39 -3.11
N ARG A 118 12.21 15.68 -2.76
CA ARG A 118 12.96 16.64 -3.59
C ARG A 118 14.43 16.26 -3.74
N ARG A 119 15.06 15.66 -2.72
CA ARG A 119 16.44 15.19 -2.80
C ARG A 119 16.59 14.01 -3.73
N GLU A 120 15.57 13.17 -3.84
CA GLU A 120 15.54 11.99 -4.71
C GLU A 120 15.18 12.32 -6.17
N GLY A 121 14.86 13.59 -6.47
CA GLY A 121 14.54 14.05 -7.82
C GLY A 121 13.12 13.65 -8.29
N ALA A 122 12.30 13.08 -7.42
CA ALA A 122 10.91 12.77 -7.73
C ALA A 122 10.09 14.07 -7.84
N GLN A 123 9.63 14.40 -9.06
CA GLN A 123 8.85 15.61 -9.30
C GLN A 123 7.39 15.47 -8.86
N ASP A 124 6.84 14.25 -8.86
CA ASP A 124 5.42 14.00 -8.62
C ASP A 124 5.17 12.99 -7.50
N TRP A 125 5.26 13.48 -6.25
CA TRP A 125 5.06 12.68 -5.04
C TRP A 125 3.61 12.62 -4.58
N LEU A 126 2.79 13.57 -5.04
CA LEU A 126 1.46 13.79 -4.51
C LEU A 126 0.49 12.65 -4.84
N PRO A 127 0.48 12.07 -6.06
CA PRO A 127 -0.35 10.90 -6.36
C PRO A 127 0.01 9.70 -5.48
N GLY A 128 1.31 9.45 -5.28
CA GLY A 128 1.78 8.37 -4.41
C GLY A 128 1.38 8.58 -2.96
N ALA A 129 1.54 9.80 -2.43
CA ALA A 129 1.12 10.12 -1.06
C ALA A 129 -0.40 10.01 -0.86
N MET A 130 -1.20 10.44 -1.86
CA MET A 130 -2.65 10.29 -1.86
C MET A 130 -3.07 8.81 -1.86
N GLU A 131 -2.45 7.98 -2.69
CA GLU A 131 -2.71 6.54 -2.74
C GLU A 131 -2.47 5.87 -1.37
N VAL A 132 -1.37 6.19 -0.70
CA VAL A 132 -1.07 5.62 0.62
C VAL A 132 -2.08 6.07 1.66
N CYS A 133 -2.40 7.36 1.70
CA CYS A 133 -3.41 7.88 2.63
C CYS A 133 -4.77 7.23 2.36
N SER A 134 -5.21 7.11 1.12
CA SER A 134 -6.51 6.51 0.82
C SER A 134 -6.55 5.02 1.13
N ARG A 135 -5.47 4.29 0.87
CA ARG A 135 -5.36 2.88 1.30
C ARG A 135 -5.51 2.72 2.81
N ARG A 136 -4.88 3.60 3.61
CA ARG A 136 -5.07 3.60 5.07
C ARG A 136 -6.49 3.99 5.46
N ALA A 137 -7.09 4.97 4.79
CA ALA A 137 -8.47 5.35 5.02
C ALA A 137 -9.42 4.15 4.81
N LEU A 138 -9.23 3.37 3.72
CA LEU A 138 -9.99 2.14 3.47
C LEU A 138 -9.81 1.11 4.60
N MET A 139 -8.58 0.92 5.10
CA MET A 139 -8.32 0.03 6.25
C MET A 139 -9.02 0.50 7.53
N TYR A 140 -9.27 1.80 7.65
CA TYR A 140 -10.04 2.40 8.74
C TYR A 140 -11.55 2.47 8.47
N GLY A 141 -12.04 1.86 7.39
CA GLY A 141 -13.46 1.79 7.04
C GLY A 141 -13.98 3.00 6.27
N ALA A 142 -13.11 3.81 5.67
CA ALA A 142 -13.55 4.83 4.72
C ALA A 142 -14.18 4.19 3.49
N HIS A 143 -15.17 4.87 2.92
CA HIS A 143 -15.77 4.51 1.64
C HIS A 143 -15.77 5.75 0.76
N PHE A 144 -15.21 5.62 -0.44
CA PHE A 144 -15.06 6.71 -1.39
C PHE A 144 -16.06 6.53 -2.52
N ALA A 145 -17.15 7.29 -2.49
CA ALA A 145 -18.17 7.27 -3.52
C ALA A 145 -17.62 7.75 -4.88
N ALA A 146 -16.46 8.43 -4.88
CA ALA A 146 -15.72 8.73 -6.10
C ALA A 146 -15.25 7.48 -6.86
N PHE A 147 -15.07 6.32 -6.20
CA PHE A 147 -14.67 5.08 -6.85
C PHE A 147 -15.84 4.30 -7.46
N ASP A 148 -17.07 4.50 -6.96
CA ASP A 148 -18.26 3.81 -7.48
C ASP A 148 -18.90 4.53 -8.68
N ARG A 149 -18.48 5.78 -8.95
CA ARG A 149 -19.02 6.63 -10.03
C ARG A 149 -18.20 6.57 -11.33
N GLY A 150 -17.11 5.81 -11.37
CA GLY A 150 -16.24 5.63 -12.54
C GLY A 150 -16.58 4.38 -13.34
#